data_AF-A0A7C6ZIK8-F1
#
_entry.id   AF-A0A7C6ZIK8-F1
#
_cell.length_a   1.000
_cell.length_b   1.000
_cell.length_c   1.000
_cell.angle_alpha   90.00
_cell.angle_beta   90.00
_cell.angle_gamma   90.00
#
_symmetry.space_group_name_H-M   'P 1'
#
loop_
_entity.id
_entity.type
_entity.pdbx_description
1 polymer ?
#
loop_
_entity_poly.entity_id
_entity_poly.type
_entity_poly.pdbx_seq_one_letter_code
_entity_poly.pdbx_strand_id
1 'polypeptide(L)'
;MSTTNPQGFLREEMARKRALDDLKETLVKRVAEFLPEGEKLPKELGYNQVKNLLPLTSMAATPREITAFIEYQMGRDEKAKGWSGPFRGQRFGDALLSEITEVQRLAQAKREDDNAFALTVLAQFFGFLAWRAKYTESKKENRTQGGDTGGR
;
A
#
# COMPACT_ATOMS: atom_id res chain seq x y z
N MET A 1 31.95 -14.51 -19.67
CA MET A 1 31.69 -13.14 -19.16
C MET A 1 30.66 -12.51 -20.09
N SER A 2 29.38 -12.54 -19.72
CA SER A 2 28.32 -11.96 -20.56
C SER A 2 28.39 -10.43 -20.47
N THR A 3 28.68 -9.78 -21.59
CA THR A 3 28.59 -8.34 -21.76
C THR A 3 27.12 -7.95 -21.81
N THR A 4 26.58 -7.49 -20.69
CA THR A 4 25.23 -6.91 -20.64
C THR A 4 25.20 -5.70 -21.57
N ASN A 5 24.41 -5.77 -22.66
CA ASN A 5 24.28 -4.69 -23.62
C ASN A 5 23.58 -3.48 -22.93
N PRO A 6 24.30 -2.37 -22.67
CA PRO A 6 23.77 -1.26 -21.89
C PRO A 6 22.58 -0.56 -22.55
N GLN A 7 22.45 -0.63 -23.87
CA GLN A 7 21.30 -0.07 -24.58
C GLN A 7 20.02 -0.91 -24.40
N GLY A 8 20.15 -2.23 -24.24
CA GLY A 8 19.01 -3.12 -23.96
C GLY A 8 18.43 -2.86 -22.58
N PHE A 9 19.31 -2.74 -21.58
CA PHE A 9 18.92 -2.43 -20.20
C PHE A 9 18.14 -1.12 -20.07
N LEU A 10 18.62 -0.04 -20.70
CA LEU A 10 17.94 1.26 -20.65
C LEU A 10 16.55 1.23 -21.29
N ARG A 11 16.38 0.49 -22.40
CA ARG A 11 15.08 0.35 -23.06
C ARG A 11 14.08 -0.40 -22.19
N GLU A 12 14.53 -1.46 -21.52
CA GLU A 12 13.70 -2.25 -20.62
C GLU A 12 13.27 -1.44 -19.38
N GLU A 13 14.19 -0.67 -18.80
CA GLU A 13 13.90 0.21 -17.67
C GLU A 13 12.89 1.30 -18.05
N MET A 14 13.03 1.92 -19.23
CA MET A 14 12.04 2.88 -19.74
C MET A 14 10.68 2.22 -19.99
N ALA A 15 10.64 0.98 -20.47
CA ALA A 15 9.41 0.23 -20.67
C ALA A 15 8.72 -0.08 -19.33
N ARG A 16 9.47 -0.49 -18.29
CA ARG A 16 8.94 -0.65 -16.92
C ARG A 16 8.39 0.65 -16.38
N LYS A 17 9.13 1.75 -16.52
CA LYS A 17 8.66 3.07 -16.07
C LYS A 17 7.36 3.48 -16.74
N ARG A 18 7.27 3.34 -18.07
CA ARG A 18 6.03 3.66 -18.80
C ARG A 18 4.86 2.79 -18.36
N ALA A 19 5.10 1.48 -18.18
CA ALA A 19 4.07 0.57 -17.69
C ALA A 19 3.57 0.94 -16.28
N LEU A 20 4.47 1.40 -15.40
CA LEU A 20 4.09 1.92 -14.09
C LEU A 20 3.31 3.23 -14.19
N ASP A 21 3.76 4.17 -15.04
CA ASP A 21 3.11 5.46 -15.24
C ASP A 21 1.65 5.29 -15.70
N ASP A 22 1.38 4.36 -16.62
CA ASP A 22 0.02 4.01 -17.05
C ASP A 22 -0.88 3.50 -15.91
N LEU A 23 -0.29 2.92 -14.86
CA LEU A 23 -1.04 2.37 -13.72
C LEU A 23 -1.29 3.41 -12.63
N LYS A 24 -0.52 4.50 -12.56
CA LYS A 24 -0.54 5.44 -11.41
C LYS A 24 -1.93 5.96 -11.07
N GLU A 25 -2.68 6.45 -12.06
CA GLU A 25 -4.05 6.94 -11.86
C GLU A 25 -4.98 5.86 -11.31
N THR A 26 -4.83 4.63 -11.81
CA THR A 26 -5.61 3.48 -11.32
C THR A 26 -5.25 3.17 -9.86
N LEU A 27 -3.95 3.18 -9.51
CA LEU A 27 -3.50 2.93 -8.14
C LEU A 27 -4.01 4.01 -7.18
N VAL A 28 -3.97 5.29 -7.57
CA VAL A 28 -4.51 6.40 -6.77
C VAL A 28 -6.00 6.21 -6.53
N LYS A 29 -6.76 5.87 -7.58
CA LYS A 29 -8.20 5.59 -7.49
C LYS A 29 -8.49 4.44 -6.52
N ARG A 30 -7.78 3.31 -6.65
CA ARG A 30 -7.94 2.16 -5.75
C ARG A 30 -7.66 2.53 -4.29
N VAL A 31 -6.61 3.30 -4.03
CA VAL A 31 -6.31 3.79 -2.67
C VAL A 31 -7.44 4.65 -2.12
N ALA A 32 -8.01 5.54 -2.95
CA ALA A 32 -9.13 6.38 -2.56
C ALA A 32 -10.42 5.58 -2.30
N GLU A 33 -10.64 4.49 -3.03
CA GLU A 33 -11.78 3.58 -2.83
C GLU A 33 -11.59 2.67 -1.61
N PHE A 34 -10.35 2.22 -1.36
CA PHE A 34 -9.99 1.40 -0.21
C PHE A 34 -10.12 2.20 1.09
N LEU A 35 -9.50 3.38 1.14
CA LEU A 35 -9.51 4.30 2.28
C LEU A 35 -10.14 5.65 1.88
N PRO A 36 -11.48 5.72 1.77
CA PRO A 36 -12.17 6.93 1.39
C PRO A 36 -12.05 8.01 2.46
N GLU A 37 -12.38 9.24 2.07
CA GLU A 37 -12.27 10.35 3.01
C GLU A 37 -13.22 10.17 4.19
N GLY A 38 -12.68 10.27 5.41
CA GLY A 38 -13.45 10.08 6.64
C GLY A 38 -13.50 8.64 7.15
N GLU A 39 -13.08 7.66 6.34
CA GLU A 39 -12.89 6.29 6.79
C GLU A 39 -11.73 6.22 7.80
N LYS A 40 -11.89 5.39 8.83
CA LYS A 40 -10.91 5.29 9.91
C LYS A 40 -10.16 3.98 9.81
N LEU A 41 -8.84 4.06 9.89
CA LEU A 41 -8.01 2.89 10.16
C LEU A 41 -8.32 2.36 11.57
N PRO A 42 -8.11 1.05 11.81
CA PRO A 42 -8.14 0.48 13.16
C PRO A 42 -7.25 1.26 14.13
N LYS A 43 -7.60 1.27 15.43
CA LYS A 43 -7.04 2.20 16.43
C LYS A 43 -5.50 2.18 16.53
N GLU A 44 -4.89 1.02 16.34
CA GLU A 44 -3.43 0.82 16.42
C GLU A 44 -2.77 0.75 15.03
N LEU A 45 -3.55 0.91 13.97
CA LEU A 45 -3.06 1.14 12.62
C LEU A 45 -3.02 2.63 12.31
N GLY A 46 -1.84 3.10 11.95
CA GLY A 46 -1.62 4.48 11.54
C GLY A 46 -0.64 4.57 10.38
N TYR A 47 -0.33 5.81 10.00
CA TYR A 47 0.59 6.12 8.90
C TYR A 47 1.88 5.32 8.96
N ASN A 48 2.50 5.20 10.14
CA ASN A 48 3.77 4.50 10.29
C ASN A 48 3.66 2.99 9.98
N GLN A 49 2.56 2.34 10.37
CA GLN A 49 2.35 0.91 10.08
C GLN A 49 2.18 0.67 8.58
N VAL A 50 1.41 1.53 7.91
CA VAL A 50 1.24 1.47 6.45
C VAL A 50 2.56 1.78 5.73
N LYS A 51 3.29 2.82 6.19
CA LYS A 51 4.58 3.21 5.62
C LYS A 51 5.62 2.10 5.71
N ASN A 52 5.58 1.26 6.74
CA ASN A 52 6.50 0.13 6.91
C ASN A 52 6.33 -0.96 5.83
N LEU A 53 5.26 -0.94 5.05
CA LEU A 53 5.11 -1.83 3.89
C LEU A 53 6.03 -1.43 2.72
N LEU A 54 6.41 -0.15 2.60
CA LEU A 54 7.33 0.32 1.56
C LEU A 54 8.71 -0.37 1.61
N PRO A 55 9.47 -0.35 2.73
CA PRO A 55 10.74 -1.05 2.78
C PRO A 55 10.59 -2.56 2.57
N LEU A 56 9.46 -3.15 2.99
CA LEU A 56 9.18 -4.57 2.75
C LEU A 56 9.12 -4.90 1.25
N THR A 57 8.53 -4.03 0.42
CA THR A 57 8.52 -4.24 -1.04
C THR A 57 9.91 -4.23 -1.67
N SER A 58 10.88 -3.52 -1.07
CA SER A 58 12.26 -3.46 -1.56
C SER A 58 13.10 -4.66 -1.11
N MET A 59 12.71 -5.31 -0.01
CA MET A 59 13.40 -6.47 0.54
C MET A 59 12.84 -7.80 0.04
N ALA A 60 11.57 -7.82 -0.35
CA ALA A 60 10.89 -9.01 -0.79
C ALA A 60 11.43 -9.51 -2.15
N ALA A 61 11.55 -10.83 -2.31
CA ALA A 61 11.85 -11.42 -3.62
C ALA A 61 10.56 -11.65 -4.44
N THR A 62 9.42 -11.83 -3.77
CA THR A 62 8.12 -12.05 -4.40
C THR A 62 7.00 -11.31 -3.67
N PRO A 63 5.90 -10.96 -4.36
CA PRO A 63 4.72 -10.39 -3.70
C PRO A 63 4.13 -11.26 -2.58
N ARG A 64 4.35 -12.59 -2.63
CA ARG A 64 3.89 -13.54 -1.60
C ARG A 64 4.54 -13.29 -0.23
N GLU A 65 5.76 -12.77 -0.18
CA GLU A 65 6.40 -12.42 1.09
C GLU A 65 5.71 -11.26 1.79
N ILE A 66 5.14 -10.32 1.01
CA ILE A 66 4.34 -9.21 1.54
C ILE A 66 3.03 -9.74 2.13
N THR A 67 2.33 -10.64 1.42
CA THR A 67 1.08 -11.21 1.93
C THR A 67 1.33 -12.03 3.19
N ALA A 68 2.39 -12.86 3.21
CA ALA A 68 2.78 -13.63 4.38
C ALA A 68 3.13 -12.74 5.59
N PHE A 69 3.78 -11.59 5.37
CA PHE A 69 4.02 -10.62 6.44
C PHE A 69 2.72 -10.07 7.02
N ILE A 70 1.74 -9.71 6.17
CA ILE A 70 0.45 -9.19 6.63
C ILE A 70 -0.32 -10.26 7.42
N GLU A 71 -0.35 -11.50 6.92
CA GLU A 71 -0.95 -12.64 7.63
C GLU A 71 -0.31 -12.86 9.00
N TYR A 72 1.02 -12.78 9.08
CA TYR A 72 1.75 -12.85 10.34
C TYR A 72 1.39 -11.69 11.29
N GLN A 73 1.30 -10.46 10.79
CA GLN A 73 0.89 -9.30 11.59
C GLN A 73 -0.54 -9.46 12.13
N MET A 74 -1.45 -10.01 11.32
CA MET A 74 -2.80 -10.32 11.77
C MET A 74 -2.82 -11.39 12.86
N GLY A 75 -2.01 -12.44 12.73
CA GLY A 75 -1.92 -13.51 13.73
C GLY A 75 -1.36 -13.05 15.08
N ARG A 76 -0.57 -11.97 15.09
CA ARG A 76 -0.01 -11.37 16.31
C ARG A 76 -0.87 -10.30 16.97
N ASP A 77 -1.91 -9.81 16.28
CA ASP A 77 -2.78 -8.76 16.78
C ASP A 77 -3.90 -9.35 17.68
N GLU A 78 -3.51 -9.85 18.85
CA GLU A 78 -4.41 -10.53 19.81
C GLU A 78 -5.61 -9.68 20.23
N LYS A 79 -5.48 -8.35 20.17
CA LYS A 79 -6.51 -7.40 20.63
C LYS A 79 -7.43 -6.93 19.51
N ALA A 80 -7.19 -7.34 18.26
CA ALA A 80 -7.93 -6.88 17.09
C ALA A 80 -8.05 -5.36 17.01
N LYS A 81 -6.95 -4.65 17.28
CA LYS A 81 -6.89 -3.18 17.25
C LYS A 81 -6.03 -2.66 16.10
N GLY A 82 -5.19 -3.51 15.52
CA GLY A 82 -4.33 -3.20 14.39
C GLY A 82 -4.77 -3.95 13.13
N TRP A 83 -3.89 -4.80 12.61
CA TRP A 83 -4.05 -5.54 11.35
C TRP A 83 -5.27 -6.46 11.31
N SER A 84 -5.66 -7.04 12.43
CA SER A 84 -6.86 -7.87 12.53
C SER A 84 -8.09 -7.09 13.00
N GLY A 85 -7.96 -5.77 13.21
CA GLY A 85 -9.04 -4.91 13.63
C GLY A 85 -10.12 -4.69 12.55
N PRO A 86 -11.34 -4.32 12.97
CA PRO A 86 -12.47 -4.16 12.06
C PRO A 86 -12.27 -2.98 11.11
N PHE A 87 -12.56 -3.22 9.84
CA PHE A 87 -12.48 -2.27 8.74
C PHE A 87 -13.54 -2.63 7.70
N ARG A 88 -14.55 -1.77 7.54
CA ARG A 88 -15.62 -1.92 6.55
C ARG A 88 -16.27 -3.31 6.52
N GLY A 89 -16.55 -3.87 7.69
CA GLY A 89 -17.25 -5.17 7.83
C GLY A 89 -16.36 -6.41 7.75
N GLN A 90 -15.05 -6.25 7.61
CA GLN A 90 -14.06 -7.34 7.64
C GLN A 90 -12.82 -6.94 8.45
N ARG A 91 -11.78 -7.78 8.54
CA ARG A 91 -10.50 -7.39 9.15
C ARG A 91 -9.71 -6.53 8.16
N PHE A 92 -9.00 -5.51 8.65
CA PHE A 92 -8.21 -4.63 7.80
C PHE A 92 -7.20 -5.39 6.92
N GLY A 93 -6.49 -6.35 7.50
CA GLY A 93 -5.52 -7.16 6.78
C GLY A 93 -6.16 -7.97 5.65
N ASP A 94 -7.35 -8.57 5.85
CA ASP A 94 -8.08 -9.28 4.78
C ASP A 94 -8.45 -8.32 3.62
N ALA A 95 -8.92 -7.12 3.97
CA ALA A 95 -9.24 -6.09 2.98
C ALA A 95 -8.00 -5.67 2.18
N LEU A 96 -6.86 -5.48 2.86
CA LEU A 96 -5.60 -5.10 2.23
C LEU A 96 -5.02 -6.23 1.36
N LEU A 97 -5.13 -7.49 1.79
CA LEU A 97 -4.73 -8.65 1.01
C LEU A 97 -5.52 -8.75 -0.31
N SER A 98 -6.81 -8.43 -0.26
CA SER A 98 -7.67 -8.36 -1.45
C SER A 98 -7.20 -7.27 -2.42
N GLU A 99 -6.86 -6.08 -1.91
CA GLU A 99 -6.28 -5.00 -2.73
C GLU A 99 -4.91 -5.38 -3.32
N ILE A 100 -4.05 -6.03 -2.54
CA ILE A 100 -2.75 -6.51 -3.03
C ILE A 100 -2.93 -7.49 -4.17
N THR A 101 -3.90 -8.38 -4.09
CA THR A 101 -4.22 -9.35 -5.16
C THR A 101 -4.62 -8.62 -6.44
N GLU A 102 -5.48 -7.61 -6.36
CA GLU A 102 -5.86 -6.81 -7.53
C GLU A 102 -4.70 -5.99 -8.10
N VAL A 103 -3.85 -5.41 -7.25
CA VAL A 103 -2.66 -4.66 -7.68
C VAL A 103 -1.66 -5.57 -8.39
N GLN A 104 -1.47 -6.80 -7.89
CA GLN A 104 -0.66 -7.81 -8.57
C GLN A 104 -1.23 -8.18 -9.94
N ARG A 105 -2.56 -8.38 -10.03
CA ARG A 105 -3.23 -8.66 -11.31
C ARG A 105 -3.03 -7.52 -12.32
N LEU A 106 -3.08 -6.26 -11.87
CA LEU A 106 -2.79 -5.10 -12.71
C LEU A 106 -1.35 -5.06 -13.19
N ALA A 107 -0.39 -5.42 -12.33
CA ALA A 107 1.01 -5.50 -12.70
C ALA A 107 1.25 -6.62 -13.73
N GLN A 108 0.70 -7.82 -13.50
CA GLN A 108 0.78 -8.97 -14.41
C GLN A 108 0.18 -8.65 -15.79
N ALA A 109 -0.94 -7.94 -15.83
CA ALA A 109 -1.56 -7.52 -17.09
C ALA A 109 -0.67 -6.57 -17.93
N LYS A 110 0.26 -5.85 -17.29
CA LYS A 110 1.25 -5.02 -17.99
C LYS A 110 2.52 -5.80 -18.32
N ARG A 111 2.96 -6.68 -17.41
CA ARG A 111 4.19 -7.47 -17.52
C ARG A 111 3.99 -8.81 -16.80
N GLU A 112 3.72 -9.84 -17.58
CA GLU A 112 3.54 -11.21 -17.09
C GLU A 112 4.84 -11.73 -16.45
N ASP A 113 4.71 -12.45 -15.35
CA ASP A 113 5.81 -13.09 -14.58
C ASP A 113 6.97 -12.16 -14.15
N ASP A 114 6.81 -10.84 -14.19
CA ASP A 114 7.80 -9.86 -13.74
C ASP A 114 7.57 -9.49 -12.25
N ASN A 115 8.06 -10.35 -11.34
CA ASN A 115 7.95 -10.13 -9.89
C ASN A 115 8.56 -8.80 -9.45
N ALA A 116 9.67 -8.38 -10.05
CA ALA A 116 10.31 -7.11 -9.72
C ALA A 116 9.40 -5.92 -10.09
N PHE A 117 8.74 -5.99 -11.23
CA PHE A 117 7.72 -5.01 -11.61
C PHE A 117 6.50 -5.06 -10.70
N ALA A 118 5.99 -6.24 -10.34
CA ALA A 118 4.86 -6.37 -9.40
C ALA A 118 5.17 -5.74 -8.04
N LEU A 119 6.37 -5.97 -7.50
CA LEU A 119 6.85 -5.34 -6.26
C LEU A 119 6.97 -3.82 -6.41
N THR A 120 7.43 -3.33 -7.57
CA THR A 120 7.49 -1.89 -7.87
C THR A 120 6.09 -1.25 -7.88
N VAL A 121 5.10 -1.91 -8.48
CA VAL A 121 3.70 -1.44 -8.52
C VAL A 121 3.10 -1.45 -7.10
N LEU A 122 3.37 -2.49 -6.30
CA LEU A 122 2.96 -2.55 -4.90
C LEU A 122 3.61 -1.46 -4.05
N ALA A 123 4.90 -1.17 -4.26
CA ALA A 123 5.58 -0.07 -3.59
C ALA A 123 4.89 1.27 -3.87
N GLN A 124 4.53 1.52 -5.14
CA GLN A 124 3.80 2.72 -5.53
C GLN A 124 2.41 2.79 -4.88
N PHE A 125 1.68 1.66 -4.86
CA PHE A 125 0.39 1.56 -4.18
C PHE A 125 0.50 1.86 -2.67
N PHE A 126 1.43 1.25 -1.96
CA PHE A 126 1.65 1.51 -0.53
C PHE A 126 2.13 2.93 -0.26
N GLY A 127 2.87 3.54 -1.18
CA GLY A 127 3.25 4.95 -1.09
C GLY A 127 2.02 5.86 -1.09
N PHE A 128 1.10 5.65 -2.03
CA PHE A 128 -0.16 6.38 -2.07
C PHE A 128 -1.04 6.09 -0.85
N LEU A 129 -1.12 4.82 -0.42
CA LEU A 129 -1.88 4.45 0.78
C LEU A 129 -1.32 5.10 2.04
N ALA A 130 0.00 5.17 2.19
CA ALA A 130 0.65 5.85 3.30
C ALA A 130 0.33 7.35 3.30
N TRP A 131 0.36 8.01 2.14
CA TRP A 131 -0.07 9.41 2.05
C TRP A 131 -1.53 9.59 2.43
N ARG A 132 -2.41 8.68 2.00
CA ARG A 132 -3.83 8.70 2.36
C ARG A 132 -4.03 8.53 3.85
N ALA A 133 -3.35 7.57 4.47
CA ALA A 133 -3.38 7.34 5.92
C ALA A 133 -2.92 8.60 6.69
N LYS A 134 -1.80 9.20 6.28
CA LYS A 134 -1.29 10.44 6.88
C LYS A 134 -2.29 11.60 6.78
N TYR A 135 -2.94 11.75 5.64
CA TYR A 135 -3.96 12.76 5.43
C TYR A 135 -5.19 12.56 6.32
N THR A 136 -5.64 11.31 6.49
CA THR A 136 -6.76 11.00 7.39
C THR A 136 -6.43 11.26 8.86
N GLU A 137 -5.18 11.04 9.27
CA GLU A 137 -4.70 11.34 10.63
C GLU A 137 -4.61 12.85 10.90
N SER A 138 -4.01 13.63 10.00
CA SER A 138 -3.84 15.08 10.20
C SER A 138 -5.18 15.83 10.27
N LYS A 139 -6.19 15.39 9.52
CA LYS A 139 -7.55 15.95 9.63
C LYS A 139 -8.19 15.69 10.99
N LYS A 140 -7.82 14.62 11.69
CA LYS A 140 -8.32 14.31 13.03
C LYS A 140 -7.72 15.23 14.09
N GLU A 141 -6.42 15.51 13.99
CA GLU A 141 -5.70 16.42 14.89
C GLU A 141 -6.27 17.85 14.80
N ASN A 142 -6.47 18.35 13.57
CA ASN A 142 -7.03 19.69 13.34
C ASN A 142 -8.48 19.84 13.84
N ARG A 143 -9.30 18.79 13.77
CA ARG A 143 -10.67 18.81 14.33
C ARG A 143 -10.69 18.77 15.85
N THR A 144 -9.68 18.17 16.48
CA THR A 144 -9.63 18.03 17.95
C THR A 144 -9.14 19.32 18.61
N GLN A 145 -8.27 20.09 17.96
CA GLN A 145 -7.76 21.37 18.48
C GLN A 145 -8.72 22.56 18.26
N GLY A 146 -9.65 22.49 17.32
CA GLY A 146 -10.64 23.56 17.06
C GLY A 146 -11.89 23.54 17.97
N GLY A 147 -11.96 22.62 18.94
CA GLY A 147 -13.13 22.39 19.79
C GLY A 147 -13.05 22.93 21.21
N ASP A 148 -11.95 23.57 21.62
CA ASP A 148 -11.70 23.98 23.01
C ASP A 148 -11.33 25.47 23.16
N THR A 149 -12.06 26.33 22.45
CA THR A 149 -12.12 27.77 22.77
C THR A 149 -13.58 28.20 22.84
N GLY A 150 -14.27 27.77 23.90
CA GLY A 150 -15.65 28.17 24.14
C GLY A 150 -16.21 27.61 25.43
N GLY A 151 -15.68 28.05 26.58
CA GLY A 151 -16.39 27.89 27.85
C GLY A 151 -15.55 27.83 29.12
N ARG A 152 -15.01 28.97 29.55
CA ARG A 152 -15.22 29.56 30.89
C ARG A 152 -14.43 30.85 31.04
#